data_AF-A0A7Y5KGH9-F1
#
_entry.id   AF-A0A7Y5KGH9-F1
#
_cell.length_a   1.000
_cell.length_b   1.000
_cell.length_c   1.000
_cell.angle_alpha   90.00
_cell.angle_beta   90.00
_cell.angle_gamma   90.00
#
_symmetry.space_group_name_H-M   'P 1'
#
loop_
_entity.id
_entity.type
_entity.pdbx_description
1 polymer ?
#
loop_
_entity_poly.entity_id
_entity_poly.type
_entity_poly.pdbx_seq_one_letter_code
_entity_poly.pdbx_strand_id
1 'polypeptide(L)' 'MEQLKTQHRIILGDSRAMAETANESVHLVVTSPPYWQLKDYGHENQIGFNDSYEDYINNLNLVWSECYRVLHPGCRLCV' A
#
# COMPACT_ATOMS: atom_id res chain seq x y z
N MET A 1 0.96 21.34 -28.81
CA MET A 1 1.31 20.00 -28.28
C MET A 1 0.02 19.34 -27.86
N GLU A 2 -0.26 18.15 -28.38
CA GLU A 2 -1.45 17.38 -28.01
C GLU A 2 -1.26 16.83 -26.60
N GLN A 3 -2.22 17.07 -25.70
CA GLN A 3 -2.12 16.68 -24.30
C GLN A 3 -2.54 15.21 -24.17
N LEU A 4 -1.62 14.34 -23.75
CA LEU A 4 -1.92 12.92 -23.54
C LEU A 4 -3.01 12.76 -22.46
N LYS A 5 -4.11 12.10 -22.83
CA LYS A 5 -5.20 11.79 -21.90
C LYS A 5 -4.76 10.65 -20.98
N THR A 6 -4.86 10.88 -19.68
CA THR A 6 -4.52 9.88 -18.64
C THR A 6 -5.77 9.43 -17.89
N GLN A 7 -5.71 8.27 -17.25
CA GLN A 7 -6.76 7.75 -16.38
C GLN A 7 -6.22 7.67 -14.96
N HIS A 8 -6.98 8.18 -13.98
CA HIS A 8 -6.62 8.21 -12.57
C HIS A 8 -7.77 7.61 -11.77
N ARG A 9 -7.47 6.71 -10.84
CA ARG A 9 -8.44 6.08 -9.96
C ARG A 9 -7.99 6.26 -8.52
N ILE A 10 -8.88 6.81 -7.68
CA ILE A 10 -8.66 6.95 -6.24
C ILE A 10 -9.55 5.92 -5.55
N ILE A 11 -8.96 5.14 -4.66
CA ILE A 11 -9.66 4.13 -3.86
C ILE A 11 -9.49 4.53 -2.40
N LEU A 12 -10.61 4.68 -1.68
CA LEU A 12 -10.63 4.86 -0.23
C LEU A 12 -10.83 3.49 0.39
N GLY A 13 -9.76 2.89 0.89
CA GLY A 13 -9.77 1.53 1.41
C GLY A 13 -8.53 1.21 2.22
N ASP A 14 -8.52 0.02 2.81
CA ASP A 14 -7.40 -0.48 3.61
C ASP A 14 -6.37 -1.16 2.70
N SER A 15 -5.11 -0.73 2.72
CA SER A 15 -4.07 -1.33 1.88
C SER A 15 -3.71 -2.76 2.29
N ARG A 16 -4.20 -3.25 3.43
CA ARG A 16 -4.17 -4.68 3.81
C ARG A 16 -5.13 -5.53 2.97
N ALA A 17 -6.05 -4.91 2.21
CA ALA A 17 -6.98 -5.57 1.29
C ALA A 17 -7.33 -4.68 0.08
N MET A 18 -6.67 -4.91 -1.06
CA MET A 18 -6.81 -4.14 -2.30
C MET A 18 -7.75 -4.82 -3.31
N ALA A 19 -8.98 -5.17 -2.90
CA ALA A 19 -9.92 -5.99 -3.68
C ALA A 19 -10.33 -5.35 -5.02
N GLU A 20 -10.27 -4.02 -5.11
CA GLU A 20 -10.59 -3.23 -6.30
C GLU A 20 -9.48 -3.29 -7.36
N THR A 21 -8.31 -3.81 -7.00
CA THR A 21 -7.14 -3.92 -7.88
C THR A 21 -6.87 -5.37 -8.24
N ALA A 22 -6.93 -5.66 -9.53
CA ALA A 22 -6.73 -7.00 -10.06
C ALA A 22 -5.32 -7.52 -9.79
N ASN A 23 -5.18 -8.84 -9.70
CA ASN A 23 -3.88 -9.50 -9.60
C ASN A 23 -3.00 -9.12 -10.80
N GLU A 24 -1.69 -9.02 -10.57
CA GLU A 24 -0.67 -8.84 -11.62
C GLU A 24 -0.96 -7.70 -12.62
N SER A 25 -1.65 -6.64 -12.18
CA SER A 25 -2.18 -5.56 -13.03
C SER A 25 -1.38 -4.26 -12.99
N VAL A 26 -0.46 -4.10 -12.02
CA VAL A 26 0.38 -2.90 -11.89
C VAL A 26 1.85 -3.19 -12.16
N HIS A 27 2.55 -2.24 -12.76
CA HIS A 27 3.97 -2.40 -13.15
C HIS A 27 4.96 -1.75 -12.17
N LEU A 28 4.45 -0.94 -11.23
CA LEU A 28 5.25 -0.28 -10.21
C LEU A 28 4.36 -0.01 -9.01
N VAL A 29 4.84 -0.34 -7.83
CA VAL A 29 4.27 0.13 -6.57
C VAL A 29 5.27 1.07 -5.92
N VAL A 30 4.79 2.26 -5.53
CA VAL A 30 5.55 3.22 -4.73
C VAL A 30 4.75 3.48 -3.47
N THR A 31 5.36 3.29 -2.32
CA THR A 31 4.69 3.50 -1.04
C THR A 31 5.63 4.13 -0.02
N SER A 32 5.05 4.74 1.00
CA SER A 32 5.73 5.27 2.18
C SER A 32 4.91 4.85 3.40
N PRO A 33 5.07 3.61 3.90
CA PRO A 33 4.23 3.10 4.98
C PRO A 33 4.43 3.93 6.26
N PRO A 34 3.51 3.86 7.23
CA PRO A 34 3.68 4.52 8.52
C PRO A 34 5.00 4.12 9.20
N TYR A 35 5.74 5.09 9.73
CA TYR A 35 7.03 4.83 10.38
C TYR A 35 6.86 4.54 11.88
N TRP A 36 6.20 3.41 12.19
CA TRP A 36 5.92 2.94 13.55
C TRP A 36 5.49 4.08 14.50
N GLN A 37 6.13 4.23 15.67
CA GLN A 37 5.79 5.23 16.69
C GLN A 37 6.11 6.68 16.31
N LEU A 38 6.60 6.96 15.10
CA LEU A 38 7.03 8.31 14.71
C LEU A 38 5.85 9.30 14.61
N LYS A 39 4.68 8.85 14.15
CA LYS A 39 3.56 9.75 13.85
C LYS A 39 2.21 9.09 14.15
N ASP A 40 1.37 9.85 14.84
CA ASP A 40 -0.06 9.58 14.98
C ASP A 40 -0.83 10.27 13.84
N TYR A 41 -1.52 9.48 13.01
CA TYR A 41 -2.39 9.96 11.94
C TYR A 41 -3.84 10.19 12.40
N GLY A 42 -4.15 9.98 13.68
CA GLY A 42 -5.47 10.22 14.27
C GLY A 42 -6.54 9.23 13.81
N HIS A 43 -6.14 8.04 13.35
CA HIS A 43 -7.06 7.01 12.88
C HIS A 43 -6.90 5.74 13.72
N GLU A 44 -7.99 5.22 14.27
CA GLU A 44 -7.98 4.09 15.22
C GLU A 44 -7.33 2.83 14.64
N ASN A 45 -7.53 2.59 13.33
CA ASN A 45 -6.98 1.42 12.63
C ASN A 45 -5.67 1.68 11.89
N GLN A 46 -4.96 2.77 12.21
CA GLN A 46 -3.65 3.04 11.60
C GLN A 46 -2.65 1.93 11.96
N ILE A 47 -1.73 1.66 11.05
CA ILE A 47 -0.64 0.72 11.30
C ILE A 47 0.47 1.47 12.04
N GLY A 48 0.96 0.92 13.15
CA GLY A 48 2.22 1.32 13.79
C GLY A 48 2.10 2.12 15.09
N PHE A 49 1.35 3.23 15.11
CA PHE A 49 1.28 4.05 16.32
C PHE A 49 0.59 3.28 17.46
N ASN A 50 1.21 3.22 18.64
CA ASN A 50 0.81 2.37 19.78
C ASN A 50 0.78 0.85 19.54
N ASP A 51 1.20 0.36 18.37
CA ASP A 51 1.34 -1.07 18.12
C ASP A 51 2.59 -1.63 18.80
N SER A 52 2.53 -2.92 19.17
CA SER A 52 3.75 -3.68 19.41
C SER A 52 4.59 -3.74 18.13
N TYR A 53 5.89 -3.97 18.26
CA TYR A 53 6.75 -4.13 17.08
C TYR A 53 6.28 -5.29 16.18
N GLU A 54 5.81 -6.38 16.79
CA GLU A 54 5.30 -7.55 16.08
C GLU A 54 4.02 -7.22 15.30
N ASP A 55 3.06 -6.53 15.92
CA ASP A 55 1.82 -6.11 15.27
C ASP A 55 2.09 -5.16 14.10
N TYR A 56 3.01 -4.22 14.28
CA TYR A 56 3.44 -3.31 13.21
C TYR A 56 3.99 -4.06 12.00
N ILE A 57 4.94 -4.99 12.21
CA ILE A 57 5.53 -5.78 11.13
C ILE A 57 4.51 -6.72 10.47
N ASN A 58 3.62 -7.35 11.27
CA ASN A 58 2.58 -8.23 10.75
C ASN A 58 1.61 -7.47 9.84
N ASN A 59 1.20 -6.26 10.24
CA ASN A 59 0.33 -5.43 9.42
C ASN A 59 1.03 -4.96 8.12
N LEU A 60 2.32 -4.61 8.17
CA LEU A 60 3.08 -4.31 6.95
C LEU A 60 3.20 -5.51 6.01
N ASN A 61 3.38 -6.73 6.55
CA ASN A 61 3.42 -7.95 5.75
C ASN A 61 2.11 -8.20 5.01
N LEU A 62 0.96 -7.88 5.62
CA LEU A 62 -0.34 -7.95 4.93
C LEU A 62 -0.40 -6.97 3.75
N VAL A 63 0.07 -5.72 3.94
CA VAL A 63 0.14 -4.73 2.86
C VAL A 63 1.10 -5.18 1.76
N TRP A 64 2.29 -5.69 2.10
CA TRP A 64 3.26 -6.17 1.12
C TRP A 64 2.76 -7.41 0.37
N SER A 65 2.01 -8.29 1.02
CA SER A 65 1.34 -9.42 0.36
C SER A 65 0.36 -8.94 -0.71
N GLU A 66 -0.44 -7.92 -0.41
CA GLU A 66 -1.34 -7.32 -1.40
C GLU A 66 -0.58 -6.60 -2.51
N CYS A 67 0.47 -5.84 -2.18
CA CYS A 67 1.36 -5.24 -3.18
C CYS A 67 1.94 -6.30 -4.13
N TYR A 68 2.40 -7.43 -3.60
CA TYR A 68 2.94 -8.53 -4.40
C TYR A 68 1.86 -9.14 -5.30
N ARG A 69 0.65 -9.40 -4.76
CA ARG A 69 -0.49 -9.95 -5.51
C ARG A 69 -0.85 -9.09 -6.73
N VAL A 70 -0.88 -7.77 -6.57
CA VAL A 70 -1.28 -6.85 -7.66
C VAL A 70 -0.13 -6.56 -8.63
N LEU A 71 1.12 -6.76 -8.22
CA LEU A 71 2.31 -6.44 -9.03
C LEU A 71 2.51 -7.47 -10.13
N HIS A 72 2.72 -7.00 -11.36
CA HIS A 72 3.05 -7.86 -12.49
C HIS A 72 4.39 -8.57 -12.27
N PRO A 73 4.55 -9.86 -12.64
CA PRO A 73 5.82 -10.58 -12.50
C PRO A 73 7.00 -9.80 -13.08
N GLY A 74 8.10 -9.76 -12.33
CA GLY A 74 9.35 -9.07 -12.70
C GLY A 74 9.40 -7.56 -12.41
N CYS A 75 8.29 -6.96 -11.95
CA CYS A 75 8.22 -5.54 -11.65
C CYS A 75 8.80 -5.18 -10.27
N ARG A 76 8.64 -3.92 -9.83
CA ARG A 76 9.27 -3.38 -8.61
C ARG A 76 8.26 -2.82 -7.63
N LEU A 77 8.52 -3.08 -6.35
CA LEU A 77 7.94 -2.42 -5.19
C LEU A 77 9.02 -1.55 -4.56
N CYS A 78 8.76 -0.24 -4.44
CA CYS A 78 9.62 0.73 -3.78
C CYS A 78 8.97 1.15 -2.46
N VAL A 79 9.72 1.04 -1.35
CA VAL A 79 9.30 1.33 0.03
C VAL A 79 10.21 2.39 0.62
#